data_AF-A0A7K3WVD4-F1
#
_entry.id   AF-A0A7K3WVD4-F1
#
_cell.length_a   1.000
_cell.length_b   1.000
_cell.length_c   1.000
_cell.angle_alpha   90.00
_cell.angle_beta   90.00
_cell.angle_gamma   90.00
#
_symmetry.space_group_name_H-M   'P 1'
#
loop_
_entity.id
_entity.type
_entity.pdbx_description
1 polymer ?
#
loop_
_entity_poly.entity_id
_entity_poly.type
_entity_poly.pdbx_seq_one_letter_code
_entity_poly.pdbx_strand_id
1 'polypeptide(L)' 'MRVEFVKRFPISVTFTNPVNEISSQAHKKIGWEIIDRFELNGNKYLRLAIEMNESVL' A
#
# COMPACT_ATOMS: atom_id res chain seq x y z
N MET A 1 8.94 -2.50 6.63
CA MET A 1 9.12 -3.66 5.72
C MET A 1 10.53 -4.23 5.86
N ARG A 2 10.84 -5.38 5.24
CA ARG A 2 12.20 -5.96 5.28
C ARG A 2 13.17 -5.13 4.43
N VAL A 3 14.00 -4.33 5.09
CA VAL A 3 14.91 -3.35 4.48
C VAL A 3 15.98 -4.03 3.60
N GLU A 4 16.29 -5.30 3.87
CA GLU A 4 17.25 -6.09 3.08
C GLU A 4 16.85 -6.22 1.61
N PHE A 5 15.55 -6.12 1.31
CA PHE A 5 15.03 -6.22 -0.05
C PHE A 5 15.02 -4.90 -0.83
N VAL A 6 15.25 -3.76 -0.17
CA VAL A 6 15.17 -2.41 -0.79
C VAL A 6 16.02 -2.28 -2.05
N LYS A 7 17.21 -2.90 -2.06
CA LYS A 7 18.13 -2.85 -3.21
C LYS A 7 17.53 -3.45 -4.49
N ARG A 8 16.64 -4.43 -4.35
CA ARG A 8 16.01 -5.14 -5.49
C ARG A 8 14.56 -4.70 -5.71
N PHE A 9 13.87 -4.38 -4.63
CA PHE A 9 12.48 -3.97 -4.62
C PHE A 9 12.39 -2.65 -3.83
N PRO A 10 12.63 -1.50 -4.49
CA PRO A 10 12.65 -0.21 -3.81
C PRO A 10 11.24 0.27 -3.44
N ILE A 11 10.21 -0.22 -4.12
CA ILE A 11 8.80 0.16 -3.90
C ILE A 11 8.01 -1.09 -3.58
N SER A 12 7.16 -1.00 -2.56
CA SER A 12 6.15 -2.01 -2.27
C SER A 12 4.79 -1.53 -2.72
N VAL A 13 4.02 -2.43 -3.32
CA VAL A 13 2.68 -2.15 -3.82
C VAL A 13 1.71 -3.17 -3.24
N THR A 14 0.61 -2.69 -2.71
CA THR A 14 -0.51 -3.51 -2.26
C THR A 14 -1.83 -2.91 -2.75
N PHE A 15 -2.93 -3.60 -2.50
CA PHE A 15 -4.25 -3.06 -2.74
C PHE A 15 -5.21 -3.41 -1.62
N THR A 16 -6.19 -2.55 -1.39
CA THR A 16 -7.23 -2.75 -0.38
C THR A 16 -8.60 -2.32 -0.90
N ASN A 17 -9.66 -2.87 -0.31
CA ASN A 17 -11.01 -2.44 -0.62
C ASN A 17 -11.28 -1.07 0.04
N PRO A 18 -11.77 -0.05 -0.68
CA PRO A 18 -12.09 1.25 -0.13
C PRO A 18 -13.12 1.22 1.02
N VAL A 19 -13.94 0.16 1.13
CA VAL A 19 -14.94 0.01 2.19
C VAL A 19 -14.31 -0.27 3.56
N ASN A 20 -13.07 -0.75 3.62
CA ASN A 20 -12.40 -1.03 4.89
C ASN A 20 -11.73 0.22 5.46
N GLU A 21 -12.54 1.05 6.13
CA GLU A 21 -12.13 2.35 6.66
C GLU A 21 -11.04 2.25 7.76
N ILE A 22 -11.00 1.16 8.52
CA ILE A 22 -9.96 0.88 9.51
C ILE A 22 -8.63 0.58 8.80
N SER A 23 -8.66 -0.19 7.72
CA SER A 23 -7.49 -0.51 6.91
C SER A 23 -6.95 0.75 6.20
N SER A 24 -7.81 1.62 5.68
CA SER A 24 -7.37 2.84 5.00
C SER A 24 -6.70 3.84 5.95
N GLN A 25 -7.18 3.96 7.19
CA GLN A 25 -6.55 4.78 8.22
C GLN A 25 -5.20 4.21 8.69
N ALA A 26 -5.09 2.89 8.85
CA ALA A 26 -3.83 2.26 9.22
C ALA A 26 -2.75 2.46 8.14
N HIS A 27 -3.07 2.31 6.86
CA HIS A 27 -2.11 2.52 5.76
C HIS A 27 -1.65 3.98 5.67
N LYS A 28 -2.56 4.96 5.81
CA LYS A 28 -2.21 6.39 5.83
C LYS A 28 -1.26 6.77 6.97
N LYS A 29 -1.39 6.11 8.13
CA LYS A 29 -0.56 6.40 9.30
C LYS A 29 0.89 5.95 9.15
N ILE A 30 1.19 5.14 8.12
CA ILE A 30 2.48 4.50 7.92
C ILE A 30 3.08 4.85 6.55
N GLY A 31 2.73 6.01 5.97
CA GLY A 31 3.37 6.51 4.74
C GLY A 31 2.89 5.89 3.43
N TRP A 32 1.85 5.05 3.45
CA TRP A 32 1.30 4.50 2.19
C TRP A 32 0.47 5.54 1.44
N GLU A 33 0.77 5.70 0.16
CA GLU A 33 0.08 6.61 -0.76
C GLU A 33 -0.85 5.84 -1.69
N ILE A 34 -2.03 6.41 -1.96
CA ILE A 34 -2.94 5.88 -2.97
C ILE A 34 -2.46 6.33 -4.34
N ILE A 35 -1.97 5.39 -5.15
CA ILE A 35 -1.40 5.68 -6.48
C ILE A 35 -2.36 5.35 -7.63
N ASP A 36 -3.37 4.51 -7.38
CA ASP A 36 -4.32 4.10 -8.43
C ASP A 36 -5.64 3.60 -7.83
N ARG A 37 -6.69 3.55 -8.65
CA ARG A 37 -7.97 2.90 -8.36
C ARG A 37 -8.34 1.99 -9.51
N PHE A 38 -8.61 0.72 -9.22
CA PHE A 38 -8.93 -0.27 -10.24
C PHE A 38 -10.13 -1.12 -9.85
N GLU A 39 -10.69 -1.81 -10.84
CA GLU A 39 -11.79 -2.75 -10.66
C GLU A 39 -11.32 -4.17 -10.95
N LEU A 40 -11.70 -5.11 -10.08
CA LEU A 40 -11.43 -6.53 -10.25
C LEU A 40 -12.66 -7.31 -9.81
N ASN A 41 -13.20 -8.15 -10.70
CA ASN A 41 -14.40 -8.97 -10.45
C ASN A 41 -15.62 -8.14 -9.97
N GLY A 42 -15.84 -6.95 -10.55
CA GLY A 42 -16.95 -6.07 -10.17
C GLY A 42 -16.74 -5.28 -8.87
N ASN A 43 -15.60 -5.47 -8.18
CA ASN A 43 -15.26 -4.77 -6.96
C ASN A 43 -14.22 -3.68 -7.22
N LYS A 44 -14.39 -2.52 -6.58
CA LYS A 44 -13.44 -1.41 -6.65
C LYS A 44 -12.35 -1.58 -5.60
N TYR A 45 -11.12 -1.26 -5.95
CA TYR A 45 -9.95 -1.34 -5.06
C TYR A 45 -9.12 -0.06 -5.16
N LEU A 46 -8.42 0.24 -4.07
CA LEU A 46 -7.37 1.25 -4.01
C LEU A 46 -6.03 0.53 -4.11
N ARG A 47 -5.16 0.98 -5.01
CA ARG A 47 -3.76 0.56 -5.03
C ARG A 47 -2.95 1.52 -4.17
N LEU A 48 -2.14 0.96 -3.29
CA LEU A 48 -1.31 1.67 -2.35
C LEU A 48 0.16 1.38 -2.68
N ALA A 49 1.02 2.39 -2.57
CA ALA A 49 2.46 2.22 -2.68
C ALA A 49 3.18 2.91 -1.53
N ILE A 50 4.38 2.41 -1.22
CA ILE A 50 5.29 3.03 -0.28
C ILE A 50 6.73 2.69 -0.68
N GLU A 51 7.63 3.62 -0.44
CA GLU A 51 9.07 3.39 -0.53
C GLU A 51 9.50 2.36 0.53
N MET A 52 10.22 1.32 0.11
CA MET A 52 10.66 0.24 1.01
C MET A 52 11.79 0.68 1.95
N ASN A 53 12.38 1.87 1.73
CA ASN A 53 13.37 2.48 2.62
C ASN A 53 12.76 2.95 3.95
N GLU A 54 11.42 3.08 4.02
CA GLU A 54 10.73 3.42 5.26
C GLU A 54 10.50 2.14 6.09
N SER A 55 11.12 2.12 7.27
CA SER A 55 10.84 1.07 8.26
C SER A 55 9.43 1.28 8.82
N VAL A 56 8.68 0.19 8.92
CA VAL A 56 7.26 0.17 9.35
C VAL A 56 7.17 -0.39 10.78
N LEU A 57 8.24 -0.19 11.58
CA LEU A 57 8.36 -0.64 12.97
C LEU A 57 8.26 0.55 13.92
#